data_AF-A0A352NCW1-F1
#
_entry.id   AF-A0A352NCW1-F1
#
_cell.length_a   1.000
_cell.length_b   1.000
_cell.length_c   1.000
_cell.angle_alpha   90.00
_cell.angle_beta   90.00
_cell.angle_gamma   90.00
#
_symmetry.space_group_name_H-M   'P 1'
#
loop_
_entity.id
_entity.type
_entity.pdbx_description
1 polymer ?
#
loop_
_entity_poly.entity_id
_entity_poly.type
_entity_poly.pdbx_seq_one_letter_code
_entity_poly.pdbx_strand_id
1 'polypeptide(L)'
;SSIHLADLSQTQKAAILNNISSTTDDNTLNYWIYQGRGEFEKSLNLAKNIGDDQLTLLAYTDLYQVTKLNSTMNGDEKQKKLEEYNKAIQELSKSLGK
;
A
#
# COMPACT_ATOMS: atom_id res chain seq x y z
N SER A 1 13.30 13.66 9.85
CA SER A 1 11.95 14.10 9.45
C SER A 1 11.13 12.88 9.08
N SER A 2 10.36 12.33 10.01
CA SER A 2 9.70 11.01 9.86
C SER A 2 8.21 11.04 10.24
N ILE A 3 7.60 12.22 10.32
CA ILE A 3 6.30 12.39 10.99
C ILE A 3 5.13 12.54 10.01
N HIS A 4 5.35 12.78 8.71
CA HIS A 4 4.22 13.05 7.79
C HIS A 4 3.58 11.84 7.09
N LEU A 5 4.09 10.61 7.26
CA LEU A 5 3.47 9.43 6.63
C LEU A 5 2.41 8.75 7.50
N ALA A 6 2.43 8.97 8.82
CA ALA A 6 1.53 8.29 9.75
C ALA A 6 0.12 8.91 9.78
N ASP A 7 0.02 10.23 9.62
CA ASP A 7 -1.25 10.98 9.79
C ASP A 7 -2.19 10.97 8.58
N LEU A 8 -1.72 10.48 7.43
CA LEU A 8 -2.59 10.19 6.28
C LEU A 8 -3.32 8.83 6.42
N SER A 9 -2.96 7.98 7.39
CA SER A 9 -3.22 6.53 7.26
C SER A 9 -4.50 5.97 7.90
N GLN A 10 -5.10 6.58 8.93
CA GLN A 10 -6.29 5.98 9.58
C GLN A 10 -7.60 6.66 9.17
N THR A 11 -7.67 7.98 9.17
CA THR A 11 -8.90 8.71 8.84
C THR A 11 -9.29 8.52 7.38
N GLN A 12 -8.32 8.51 6.46
CA GLN A 12 -8.57 8.23 5.05
C GLN A 12 -8.99 6.78 4.82
N LYS A 13 -8.33 5.82 5.49
CA LYS A 13 -8.77 4.41 5.48
C LYS A 13 -10.20 4.26 6.01
N ALA A 14 -10.52 4.91 7.13
CA ALA A 14 -11.85 4.88 7.71
C ALA A 14 -12.89 5.52 6.78
N ALA A 15 -12.56 6.64 6.13
CA ALA A 15 -13.44 7.27 5.15
C ALA A 15 -13.70 6.38 3.93
N ILE A 16 -12.69 5.67 3.42
CA ILE A 16 -12.87 4.72 2.32
C ILE A 16 -13.70 3.52 2.78
N LEU A 17 -13.37 2.92 3.92
CA LEU A 17 -14.10 1.79 4.49
C LEU A 17 -15.56 2.12 4.80
N ASN A 18 -15.85 3.34 5.28
CA ASN A 18 -17.20 3.81 5.57
C ASN A 18 -18.06 4.05 4.32
N ASN A 19 -17.44 4.14 3.14
CA ASN A 19 -18.14 4.28 1.86
C ASN A 19 -18.26 2.95 1.09
N ILE A 20 -17.77 1.83 1.66
CA ILE A 20 -18.02 0.51 1.09
C ILE A 20 -19.51 0.18 1.24
N SER A 21 -20.14 -0.15 0.13
CA SER A 21 -21.55 -0.53 0.08
C SER A 21 -21.75 -1.76 -0.80
N SER A 22 -22.98 -2.27 -0.88
CA SER A 22 -23.32 -3.41 -1.75
C SER A 22 -23.10 -3.14 -3.25
N THR A 23 -22.81 -1.90 -3.65
CA THR A 23 -22.50 -1.52 -5.04
C THR A 23 -21.02 -1.27 -5.28
N THR A 24 -20.16 -1.43 -4.26
CA THR A 24 -18.70 -1.36 -4.44
C THR A 24 -18.24 -2.52 -5.31
N ASP A 25 -17.34 -2.25 -6.24
CA ASP A 25 -16.84 -3.27 -7.16
C ASP A 25 -16.04 -4.35 -6.41
N ASP A 26 -16.10 -5.58 -6.93
CA ASP A 26 -15.47 -6.74 -6.31
C ASP A 26 -13.94 -6.58 -6.17
N ASN A 27 -13.28 -5.81 -7.05
CA ASN A 27 -11.84 -5.60 -6.98
C ASN A 27 -11.45 -4.70 -5.80
N THR A 28 -12.20 -3.63 -5.55
CA THR A 28 -12.01 -2.78 -4.37
C THR A 28 -12.29 -3.55 -3.07
N LEU A 29 -13.31 -4.41 -3.03
CA LEU A 29 -13.56 -5.28 -1.87
C LEU A 29 -12.42 -6.28 -1.64
N ASN A 30 -11.97 -6.95 -2.71
CA ASN A 30 -10.88 -7.91 -2.64
C ASN A 30 -9.55 -7.26 -2.23
N TYR A 31 -9.32 -6.00 -2.61
CA TYR A 31 -8.17 -5.22 -2.15
C TYR A 31 -8.15 -5.14 -0.62
N TRP A 32 -9.25 -4.72 -0.01
CA TRP A 32 -9.34 -4.59 1.45
C TRP A 32 -9.28 -5.93 2.18
N ILE A 33 -9.81 -7.01 1.58
CA ILE A 33 -9.66 -8.38 2.11
C ILE A 33 -8.19 -8.79 2.15
N TYR A 34 -7.44 -8.61 1.05
CA TYR A 34 -6.02 -8.93 1.02
C TYR A 34 -5.22 -8.04 1.97
N GLN A 35 -5.56 -6.76 2.05
CA GLN A 35 -4.94 -5.81 2.95
C GLN A 35 -5.11 -6.24 4.42
N GLY A 36 -6.32 -6.60 4.84
CA GLY A 36 -6.59 -7.10 6.19
C GLY A 36 -5.91 -8.43 6.54
N ARG A 37 -5.59 -9.26 5.53
CA ARG A 37 -4.87 -10.54 5.71
C ARG A 37 -3.35 -10.40 5.68
N GLY A 38 -2.83 -9.20 5.39
CA GLY A 38 -1.40 -9.00 5.17
C GLY A 38 -0.89 -9.56 3.84
N GLU A 39 -1.79 -9.82 2.89
CA GLU A 39 -1.47 -10.30 1.54
C GLU A 39 -1.11 -9.12 0.62
N PHE A 40 -0.12 -8.33 1.03
CA PHE A 40 0.16 -7.00 0.44
C PHE A 40 0.53 -7.03 -1.04
N GLU A 41 1.15 -8.10 -1.54
CA GLU A 41 1.46 -8.24 -2.98
C GLU A 41 0.18 -8.40 -3.82
N LYS A 42 -0.84 -9.10 -3.30
CA LYS A 42 -2.14 -9.23 -3.98
C LYS A 42 -2.93 -7.93 -3.91
N SER A 43 -2.87 -7.26 -2.76
CA SER A 43 -3.41 -5.91 -2.57
C SER A 43 -2.80 -4.94 -3.60
N LEU A 44 -1.46 -4.96 -3.77
CA LEU A 44 -0.78 -4.14 -4.77
C LEU A 44 -1.22 -4.47 -6.20
N ASN A 45 -1.36 -5.75 -6.54
CA ASN A 45 -1.81 -6.17 -7.86
C ASN A 45 -3.22 -5.62 -8.19
N LEU A 46 -4.15 -5.74 -7.24
CA LEU A 46 -5.49 -5.20 -7.39
C LEU A 46 -5.49 -3.68 -7.50
N ALA A 47 -4.75 -2.97 -6.65
CA ALA A 47 -4.67 -1.51 -6.74
C ALA A 47 -4.19 -1.02 -8.11
N LYS A 48 -3.18 -1.69 -8.67
CA LYS A 48 -2.70 -1.41 -10.04
C LYS A 48 -3.74 -1.76 -11.11
N ASN A 49 -4.50 -2.83 -10.93
CA ASN A 49 -5.56 -3.22 -11.86
C ASN A 49 -6.72 -2.23 -11.85
N ILE A 50 -7.11 -1.74 -10.67
CA ILE A 50 -8.10 -0.68 -10.48
C ILE A 50 -7.60 0.64 -11.07
N GLY A 51 -6.28 0.86 -11.05
CA GLY A 51 -5.66 2.13 -11.48
C GLY A 51 -5.74 3.20 -10.40
N ASP A 52 -5.85 2.82 -9.13
CA ASP A 52 -5.93 3.73 -8.00
C ASP A 52 -4.53 3.96 -7.40
N ASP A 53 -3.98 5.14 -7.65
CA ASP A 53 -2.64 5.54 -7.19
C ASP A 53 -2.55 5.64 -5.65
N GLN A 54 -3.66 5.96 -4.96
CA GLN A 54 -3.67 6.03 -3.50
C GLN A 54 -3.63 4.63 -2.87
N LEU A 55 -4.42 3.70 -3.40
CA LEU A 55 -4.38 2.29 -2.97
C LEU A 55 -3.05 1.63 -3.31
N THR A 56 -2.46 2.01 -4.45
CA THR A 56 -1.15 1.54 -4.88
C THR A 56 -0.05 2.04 -3.95
N LEU A 57 -0.09 3.33 -3.58
CA LEU A 57 0.84 3.92 -2.61
C LEU A 57 0.72 3.24 -1.23
N LEU A 58 -0.51 2.99 -0.78
CA LEU A 58 -0.75 2.28 0.48
C LEU A 58 -0.12 0.88 0.46
N ALA A 59 -0.40 0.08 -0.57
CA ALA A 59 0.14 -1.28 -0.66
C ALA A 59 1.67 -1.31 -0.72
N TYR A 60 2.30 -0.38 -1.46
CA TYR A 60 3.77 -0.25 -1.46
C TYR A 60 4.34 0.14 -0.09
N THR A 61 3.65 1.02 0.64
CA THR A 61 4.06 1.44 1.98
C THR A 61 4.02 0.27 2.96
N ASP A 62 2.97 -0.54 2.91
CA ASP A 62 2.83 -1.72 3.76
C ASP A 62 3.90 -2.78 3.40
N LEU A 63 4.13 -3.04 2.09
CA LEU A 63 5.20 -3.91 1.61
C LEU A 63 6.58 -3.48 2.13
N TYR A 64 6.89 -2.18 2.04
CA TYR A 64 8.15 -1.64 2.55
C TYR A 64 8.31 -1.89 4.06
N GLN A 65 7.25 -1.66 4.85
CA GLN A 65 7.30 -1.87 6.29
C GLN A 65 7.53 -3.35 6.64
N VAL A 66 6.79 -4.27 6.04
CA VAL A 66 6.95 -5.71 6.36
C VAL A 66 8.28 -6.26 5.87
N THR A 67 8.79 -5.82 4.71
CA THR A 67 10.14 -6.18 4.25
C THR A 67 11.20 -5.65 5.21
N LYS A 68 11.07 -4.41 5.68
CA LYS A 68 12.02 -3.81 6.63
C LYS A 68 12.08 -4.59 7.95
N LEU A 69 10.94 -5.05 8.44
CA LEU A 69 10.84 -5.82 9.69
C LEU A 69 11.20 -7.31 9.54
N ASN A 70 11.22 -7.84 8.32
CA ASN A 70 11.56 -9.24 8.08
C ASN A 70 13.03 -9.52 8.44
N SER A 71 13.25 -10.34 9.48
CA SER A 71 14.57 -10.72 10.00
C SER A 71 15.14 -12.01 9.39
N THR A 72 14.35 -12.73 8.59
CA THR A 72 14.73 -14.02 8.00
C THR A 72 14.99 -13.95 6.50
N MET A 73 14.64 -12.83 5.85
CA MET A 73 14.90 -12.60 4.43
C MET A 73 16.40 -12.43 4.18
N ASN A 74 16.87 -12.92 3.03
CA ASN A 74 18.23 -12.68 2.57
C ASN A 74 18.52 -11.17 2.48
N GLY A 75 19.72 -10.75 2.90
CA GLY A 75 20.09 -9.33 2.99
C GLY A 75 20.06 -8.59 1.65
N ASP A 76 20.59 -9.21 0.59
CA ASP A 76 20.65 -8.59 -0.75
C ASP A 76 19.25 -8.51 -1.37
N GLU A 77 18.45 -9.57 -1.21
CA GLU A 77 17.05 -9.57 -1.64
C GLU A 77 16.24 -8.50 -0.91
N LYS A 78 16.42 -8.39 0.41
CA LYS A 78 15.76 -7.40 1.25
C LYS A 78 16.11 -5.98 0.80
N GLN A 79 17.38 -5.71 0.57
CA GLN A 79 17.84 -4.38 0.13
C GLN A 79 17.25 -4.02 -1.24
N LYS A 80 17.27 -4.96 -2.20
CA LYS A 80 16.68 -4.76 -3.53
C LYS A 80 15.19 -4.42 -3.46
N LYS A 81 14.41 -5.17 -2.66
CA LYS A 81 12.97 -4.92 -2.47
C LYS A 81 12.70 -3.57 -1.81
N LEU A 82 13.47 -3.21 -0.77
CA LEU A 82 13.32 -1.92 -0.10
C LEU A 82 13.59 -0.74 -1.03
N GLU A 83 14.59 -0.85 -1.90
CA GLU A 83 14.90 0.19 -2.90
C GLU A 83 13.78 0.32 -3.94
N GLU A 84 13.28 -0.80 -4.46
CA GLU A 84 12.17 -0.83 -5.40
C GLU A 84 10.91 -0.17 -4.81
N TYR A 85 10.50 -0.59 -3.62
CA TYR A 85 9.29 -0.07 -2.98
C TYR A 85 9.45 1.40 -2.61
N ASN A 86 10.60 1.81 -2.07
CA ASN A 86 10.85 3.21 -1.75
C ASN A 86 10.79 4.09 -3.00
N LYS A 87 11.35 3.65 -4.13
CA LYS A 87 11.26 4.39 -5.39
C LYS A 87 9.81 4.60 -5.82
N ALA A 88 9.00 3.53 -5.82
CA ALA A 88 7.58 3.62 -6.17
C ALA A 88 6.81 4.56 -5.23
N ILE A 89 7.06 4.49 -3.92
CA ILE A 89 6.46 5.38 -2.92
C ILE A 89 6.79 6.85 -3.22
N GLN A 90 8.05 7.17 -3.52
CA GLN A 90 8.46 8.55 -3.83
C GLN A 90 7.79 9.07 -5.11
N GLU A 91 7.74 8.24 -6.16
CA GLU A 91 7.12 8.61 -7.44
C GLU A 91 5.62 8.88 -7.29
N LEU A 92 4.88 7.97 -6.62
CA LEU A 92 3.45 8.11 -6.37
C LEU A 92 3.15 9.29 -5.44
N SER A 93 3.90 9.46 -4.34
CA SER A 93 3.71 10.58 -3.41
C SER A 93 3.90 11.93 -4.12
N LYS A 94 4.87 12.01 -5.04
CA LYS A 94 5.09 13.20 -5.86
C LYS A 94 3.96 13.43 -6.87
N SER A 95 3.39 12.36 -7.43
CA SER A 95 2.26 12.46 -8.37
C SER A 95 0.99 12.96 -7.67
N LEU A 96 0.68 12.41 -6.50
CA LEU A 96 -0.52 12.72 -5.71
C LEU A 96 -0.48 14.07 -5.00
N GLY A 97 0.72 14.61 -4.73
CA GLY A 97 0.92 15.91 -4.11
C GLY A 97 1.06 17.08 -5.09
N LYS A 98 0.94 16.83 -6.39
CA LYS A 98 0.84 17.86 -7.44
C LYS A 98 -0.61 18.26 -7.67
#